data_AF-A0A960JNR8-F1
#
_entry.id   AF-A0A960JNR8-F1
#
_cell.length_a   1.000
_cell.length_b   1.000
_cell.length_c   1.000
_cell.angle_alpha   90.00
_cell.angle_beta   90.00
_cell.angle_gamma   90.00
#
_symmetry.space_group_name_H-M   'P 1'
#
loop_
_entity.id
_entity.type
_entity.pdbx_description
1 polymer ?
#
loop_
_entity_poly.entity_id
_entity_poly.type
_entity_poly.pdbx_seq_one_letter_code
_entity_poly.pdbx_strand_id
1 'polypeptide(L)'
;RIREEYSRTGNATASVLTGLTSSARVITAAALIMVSVFGAFVLGDDPVIKMFGIGLSVAVLLDATVVRMIIVPAVMTLFGDRAWWLPAWLDRLLPDLDVEGEKLMASIEADELARLDSQLDGDGGTQPDEVLV
;
A
#
# COMPACT_ATOMS: atom_id res chain seq x y z
N ARG A 1 -5.87 1.43 3.39
CA ARG A 1 -7.19 1.72 2.78
C ARG A 1 -8.31 0.72 3.08
N ILE A 2 -8.31 -0.52 2.56
CA ILE A 2 -9.44 -1.48 2.81
C ILE A 2 -9.67 -1.75 4.30
N ARG A 3 -8.59 -1.85 5.10
CA ARG A 3 -8.67 -2.03 6.56
C ARG A 3 -9.22 -0.78 7.28
N GLU A 4 -8.86 0.43 6.83
CA GLU A 4 -9.29 1.70 7.46
C GLU A 4 -10.77 2.03 7.21
N GLU A 5 -11.30 1.73 6.02
CA GLU A 5 -12.73 1.90 5.74
C GLU A 5 -13.60 0.84 6.43
N TYR A 6 -13.07 -0.38 6.59
CA TYR A 6 -13.73 -1.44 7.36
C TYR A 6 -13.88 -1.06 8.83
N SER A 7 -12.81 -0.53 9.45
CA SER A 7 -12.83 -0.01 10.82
C SER A 7 -13.87 1.10 11.06
N ARG A 8 -14.21 1.87 10.01
CA ARG A 8 -15.08 3.04 10.12
C ARG A 8 -16.55 2.76 9.79
N THR A 9 -16.85 1.71 9.02
CA THR A 9 -18.23 1.45 8.52
C THR A 9 -18.76 0.04 8.80
N GLY A 10 -17.92 -0.92 9.19
CA GLY A 10 -18.33 -2.30 9.45
C GLY A 10 -18.82 -3.07 8.22
N ASN A 11 -18.63 -2.54 7.01
CA ASN A 11 -19.13 -3.15 5.78
C ASN A 11 -17.97 -3.52 4.84
N ALA A 12 -17.45 -4.74 4.99
CA ALA A 12 -16.33 -5.29 4.22
C ALA A 12 -16.55 -5.16 2.70
N THR A 13 -17.79 -5.32 2.24
CA THR A 13 -18.15 -5.29 0.82
C THR A 13 -17.87 -3.92 0.20
N ALA A 14 -18.18 -2.83 0.91
CA ALA A 14 -17.97 -1.47 0.40
C ALA A 14 -16.48 -1.12 0.32
N SER A 15 -15.69 -1.50 1.33
CA SER A 15 -14.23 -1.26 1.37
C SER A 15 -13.49 -2.06 0.31
N VAL A 16 -13.91 -3.31 0.05
CA VAL A 16 -13.36 -4.13 -1.03
C VAL A 16 -13.69 -3.54 -2.40
N LEU A 17 -14.91 -3.01 -2.61
CA LEU A 17 -15.32 -2.38 -3.88
C LEU A 17 -14.47 -1.14 -4.22
N THR A 18 -14.24 -0.27 -3.24
CA THR A 18 -13.41 0.94 -3.40
C THR A 18 -11.95 0.57 -3.68
N GLY A 19 -11.42 -0.43 -2.96
CA GLY A 19 -10.08 -0.97 -3.19
C GLY A 19 -9.92 -1.57 -4.60
N LEU A 20 -10.92 -2.34 -5.07
CA LEU A 20 -10.94 -2.91 -6.40
C LEU A 20 -10.87 -1.83 -7.48
N THR A 21 -11.68 -0.78 -7.35
CA THR A 21 -11.78 0.29 -8.36
C THR A 21 -10.47 1.07 -8.50
N SER A 22 -9.78 1.31 -7.38
CA SER A 22 -8.46 1.96 -7.34
C SER A 22 -7.38 1.13 -8.05
N SER A 23 -7.28 -0.16 -7.71
CA SER A 23 -6.19 -1.02 -8.20
C SER A 23 -6.48 -1.68 -9.56
N ALA A 24 -7.75 -1.72 -10.01
CA ALA A 24 -8.15 -2.38 -11.25
C ALA A 24 -7.37 -1.92 -12.48
N ARG A 25 -7.12 -0.60 -12.61
CA ARG A 25 -6.37 -0.04 -13.74
C ARG A 25 -4.92 -0.55 -13.78
N VAL A 26 -4.24 -0.53 -12.65
CA VAL A 26 -2.84 -0.99 -12.52
C VAL A 26 -2.75 -2.49 -12.77
N ILE A 27 -3.66 -3.27 -12.20
CA ILE A 27 -3.73 -4.73 -12.38
C ILE A 27 -3.93 -5.09 -13.85
N THR A 28 -4.86 -4.41 -14.52
CA THR A 28 -5.16 -4.66 -15.93
C THR A 28 -3.97 -4.32 -16.82
N ALA A 29 -3.28 -3.22 -16.55
CA ALA A 29 -2.06 -2.85 -17.28
C ALA A 29 -0.96 -3.90 -17.11
N ALA A 30 -0.72 -4.36 -15.88
CA ALA A 30 0.27 -5.41 -15.61
C ALA A 30 -0.09 -6.74 -16.30
N ALA A 31 -1.35 -7.15 -16.24
CA ALA A 31 -1.82 -8.37 -16.90
C ALA A 31 -1.62 -8.32 -18.42
N LEU A 32 -1.91 -7.17 -19.04
CA LEU A 32 -1.75 -6.98 -20.49
C LEU A 32 -0.27 -7.12 -20.92
N ILE A 33 0.66 -6.54 -20.15
CA ILE A 33 2.10 -6.68 -20.42
C ILE A 33 2.53 -8.15 -20.30
N MET A 34 2.11 -8.85 -19.24
CA MET A 34 2.48 -10.25 -19.03
C MET A 34 1.94 -11.17 -20.13
N VAL A 35 0.68 -11.00 -20.53
CA VAL A 35 0.08 -11.74 -21.65
C VAL A 35 0.83 -11.46 -22.95
N SER A 36 1.26 -10.22 -23.19
CA SER A 36 2.04 -9.86 -24.38
C SER A 36 3.42 -10.51 -24.39
N VAL A 37 4.11 -10.54 -23.25
CA VAL A 37 5.44 -11.17 -23.11
C VAL A 37 5.36 -12.67 -23.37
N PHE A 38 4.41 -13.38 -22.74
CA PHE A 38 4.24 -14.82 -22.96
C PHE A 38 3.62 -15.13 -24.33
N GLY A 39 2.79 -14.24 -24.86
CA GLY A 39 2.21 -14.34 -26.20
C GLY A 39 3.27 -14.23 -27.30
N ALA A 40 4.36 -13.50 -27.07
CA ALA A 40 5.47 -13.41 -28.01
C ALA A 40 6.11 -14.79 -28.30
N PHE A 41 6.02 -15.73 -27.36
CA PHE A 41 6.55 -17.08 -27.54
C PHE A 41 5.80 -17.90 -28.59
N VAL A 42 4.60 -17.47 -29.00
CA VAL A 42 3.83 -18.09 -30.10
C VAL A 42 4.53 -17.93 -31.45
N LEU A 43 5.36 -16.89 -31.60
CA LEU A 43 6.14 -16.61 -32.80
C LEU A 43 7.41 -17.47 -32.90
N GLY A 44 7.77 -18.20 -31.84
CA GLY A 44 8.92 -19.11 -31.86
C GLY A 44 8.63 -20.44 -32.55
N ASP A 45 9.67 -21.06 -33.10
CA ASP A 45 9.58 -22.34 -33.82
C ASP A 45 9.58 -23.56 -32.90
N ASP A 46 9.99 -23.42 -31.64
CA ASP A 46 10.03 -24.52 -30.66
C ASP A 46 8.60 -24.84 -30.14
N PRO A 47 8.06 -26.04 -30.41
CA PRO A 47 6.72 -26.42 -29.97
C PRO A 47 6.57 -26.46 -28.44
N VAL A 48 7.62 -26.80 -27.70
CA VAL A 48 7.60 -26.87 -26.24
C VAL A 48 7.41 -25.47 -25.67
N ILE A 49 8.23 -24.51 -26.13
CA ILE A 49 8.15 -23.12 -25.71
C ILE A 49 6.79 -22.51 -26.06
N LYS A 50 6.25 -22.85 -27.24
CA LYS A 50 4.92 -22.40 -27.68
C LYS A 50 3.79 -22.88 -26.77
N MET A 51 3.81 -24.16 -26.37
CA MET A 51 2.83 -24.72 -25.44
C MET A 51 2.89 -24.04 -24.07
N PHE A 52 4.10 -23.85 -23.53
CA PHE A 52 4.28 -23.11 -22.28
C PHE A 52 3.83 -21.66 -22.39
N GLY A 53 4.17 -20.96 -23.49
CA GLY A 53 3.77 -19.57 -23.72
C GLY A 53 2.25 -19.38 -23.71
N ILE A 54 1.53 -20.20 -24.49
CA ILE A 54 0.05 -20.17 -24.50
C ILE A 54 -0.51 -20.50 -23.11
N GLY A 55 0.01 -21.56 -22.46
CA GLY A 55 -0.46 -21.97 -21.13
C GLY A 55 -0.26 -20.90 -20.06
N LEU A 56 0.91 -20.27 -20.03
CA LEU A 56 1.25 -19.21 -19.09
C LEU A 56 0.45 -17.93 -19.37
N SER A 57 0.28 -17.52 -20.63
CA SER A 57 -0.57 -16.38 -20.99
C SER A 57 -2.01 -16.55 -20.48
N VAL A 58 -2.59 -17.73 -20.70
CA VAL A 58 -3.96 -18.04 -20.24
C VAL A 58 -4.03 -18.09 -18.71
N ALA A 59 -3.05 -18.72 -18.06
CA ALA A 59 -3.00 -18.79 -16.59
C ALA A 59 -2.96 -17.41 -15.95
N VAL A 60 -2.11 -16.50 -16.46
CA VAL A 60 -2.01 -15.11 -15.95
C VAL A 60 -3.30 -14.34 -16.21
N LEU A 61 -3.92 -14.50 -17.38
CA LEU A 61 -5.18 -13.84 -17.69
C LEU A 61 -6.30 -14.27 -16.73
N LEU A 62 -6.38 -15.58 -16.45
CA LEU A 62 -7.34 -16.14 -15.49
C LEU A 62 -7.04 -15.70 -14.05
N ASP A 63 -5.79 -15.64 -13.62
CA ASP A 63 -5.44 -15.16 -12.27
C ASP A 63 -5.82 -13.68 -12.08
N ALA A 64 -5.46 -12.84 -13.04
CA ALA A 64 -5.77 -11.41 -12.99
C ALA A 64 -7.28 -11.10 -13.00
N THR A 65 -8.10 -11.99 -13.58
CA THR A 65 -9.55 -11.82 -13.69
C THR A 65 -10.31 -12.67 -12.68
N VAL A 66 -10.30 -13.99 -12.81
CA VAL A 66 -11.06 -14.91 -11.95
C VAL A 66 -10.55 -14.88 -10.51
N VAL A 67 -9.24 -15.05 -10.30
CA VAL A 67 -8.71 -15.11 -8.94
C VAL A 67 -8.87 -13.75 -8.26
N ARG A 68 -8.45 -12.66 -8.93
CA ARG A 68 -8.48 -11.32 -8.33
C ARG A 68 -9.88 -10.68 -8.23
N MET A 69 -10.76 -10.85 -9.21
CA MET A 69 -12.08 -10.20 -9.20
C MET A 69 -13.17 -11.03 -8.52
N ILE A 70 -12.98 -12.35 -8.37
CA ILE A 70 -13.98 -13.24 -7.78
C ILE A 70 -13.44 -13.91 -6.52
N ILE A 71 -12.34 -14.66 -6.63
CA ILE A 71 -11.88 -15.51 -5.52
C ILE A 71 -11.40 -14.67 -4.33
N VAL A 72 -10.53 -13.68 -4.56
CA VAL A 72 -10.02 -12.79 -3.50
C VAL A 72 -11.15 -12.07 -2.74
N PRO A 73 -12.09 -11.36 -3.40
CA PRO A 73 -13.19 -10.72 -2.69
C PRO A 73 -14.17 -11.72 -2.07
N ALA A 74 -14.41 -12.88 -2.69
CA ALA A 74 -15.26 -13.92 -2.11
C ALA A 74 -14.63 -14.52 -0.84
N VAL A 75 -13.32 -14.77 -0.82
CA VAL A 75 -12.60 -15.26 0.35
C VAL A 75 -12.59 -14.19 1.45
N MET A 76 -12.32 -12.93 1.10
CA MET A 76 -12.32 -11.83 2.06
C MET A 76 -13.71 -11.60 2.68
N THR A 77 -14.79 -11.74 1.90
CA THR A 77 -16.16 -11.62 2.42
C THR A 77 -16.61 -12.86 3.20
N LEU A 78 -16.19 -14.07 2.78
CA LEU A 78 -16.53 -15.33 3.45
C LEU A 78 -15.83 -15.49 4.80
N PHE A 79 -14.55 -15.13 4.89
CA PHE A 79 -13.78 -15.19 6.13
C PHE A 79 -13.96 -13.94 7.01
N GLY A 80 -14.47 -12.83 6.46
CA GLY A 80 -14.77 -11.60 7.20
C GLY A 80 -13.60 -11.14 8.06
N ASP A 81 -13.86 -10.87 9.35
CA ASP A 81 -12.83 -10.46 10.33
C ASP A 81 -11.67 -11.43 10.49
N ARG A 82 -11.88 -12.74 10.24
CA ARG A 82 -10.81 -13.75 10.31
C ARG A 82 -9.83 -13.65 9.16
N ALA A 83 -10.20 -13.03 8.04
CA ALA A 83 -9.26 -12.78 6.94
C ALA A 83 -8.19 -11.74 7.32
N TRP A 84 -8.45 -10.91 8.34
CA TRP A 84 -7.52 -9.93 8.92
C TRP A 84 -6.87 -10.41 10.22
N TRP A 85 -7.08 -11.67 10.64
CA TRP A 85 -6.45 -12.18 11.84
C TRP A 85 -4.96 -12.40 11.61
N LEU A 86 -4.17 -11.44 12.07
CA LEU A 86 -2.74 -11.57 12.28
C LEU A 86 -2.54 -12.47 13.51
N PRO A 87 -1.91 -13.65 13.36
CA PRO A 87 -1.58 -14.48 14.50
C PRO A 87 -0.69 -13.69 15.47
N ALA A 88 -0.99 -13.72 16.77
CA ALA A 88 -0.31 -12.91 17.79
C ALA A 88 1.22 -13.06 17.83
N TRP A 89 1.76 -14.15 17.27
CA TRP A 89 3.21 -14.35 17.12
C TRP A 89 3.84 -13.49 16.01
N LEU A 90 3.10 -13.21 14.94
CA LEU A 90 3.54 -12.38 13.82
C LEU A 90 3.38 -10.88 14.15
N ASP A 91 2.34 -10.54 14.90
CA ASP A 91 2.12 -9.18 15.44
C ASP A 91 3.23 -8.77 16.42
N ARG A 92 3.79 -9.73 17.16
CA ARG A 92 4.91 -9.48 18.09
C ARG A 92 6.28 -9.39 17.40
N LEU A 93 6.39 -9.95 16.19
CA LEU A 93 7.63 -9.93 15.40
C LEU A 93 7.67 -8.75 14.42
N LEU A 94 6.51 -8.24 13.99
CA LEU A 94 6.40 -7.02 13.20
C LEU A 94 6.67 -5.80 14.09
N PRO A 95 7.82 -5.11 13.94
CA PRO A 95 8.00 -3.78 14.52
C PRO A 95 6.98 -2.84 13.88
N ASP A 96 6.51 -1.84 14.63
CA ASP A 96 5.50 -0.88 14.17
C ASP A 96 5.95 -0.22 12.86
N LEU A 97 5.42 -0.71 11.72
CA LEU A 97 5.70 -0.18 10.40
C LEU A 97 4.76 1.00 10.18
N ASP A 98 5.10 2.14 10.79
CA ASP A 98 4.50 3.42 10.46
C ASP A 98 4.96 3.82 9.06
N VAL A 99 4.23 3.37 8.04
CA VAL A 99 4.54 3.61 6.61
C VAL A 99 4.29 5.07 6.25
N GLU A 100 3.39 5.74 6.96
CA GLU A 100 3.05 7.15 6.75
C GLU A 100 3.96 8.13 7.51
N GLY A 101 4.81 7.66 8.43
CA GLY A 101 5.79 8.49 9.14
C GLY A 101 5.16 9.56 10.02
N GLU A 102 3.88 9.40 10.40
CA GLU A 102 3.14 10.36 11.21
C GLU A 102 3.82 10.56 12.57
N LYS A 103 4.35 9.48 13.17
CA LYS A 103 5.08 9.57 14.44
C LYS A 103 6.42 10.29 14.30
N LEU A 104 7.08 10.16 13.16
CA LEU A 104 8.35 10.84 12.89
C LEU A 104 8.12 12.34 12.70
N MET A 105 7.11 12.73 11.92
CA MET A 105 6.76 14.13 11.72
C MET A 105 6.34 14.81 13.03
N ALA A 106 5.52 14.15 13.85
CA ALA A 106 5.15 14.65 15.17
C ALA A 106 6.37 14.82 16.09
N SER A 107 7.36 13.93 16.02
CA SER A 107 8.60 14.04 16.80
C SER A 107 9.51 15.19 16.32
N ILE A 108 9.53 15.47 15.01
CA ILE A 108 10.31 16.57 14.43
C ILE A 108 9.67 17.92 14.79
N GLU A 109 8.34 18.04 14.71
CA GLU A 109 7.61 19.25 15.06
C GLU A 109 7.76 19.58 16.55
N ALA A 110 7.72 18.56 17.42
CA ALA A 110 7.99 18.74 18.85
C ALA A 110 9.43 19.19 19.14
N ASP A 111 10.43 18.65 18.42
CA ASP A 111 11.83 19.07 18.54
C ASP A 111 12.05 20.50 18.00
N GLU A 112 11.35 20.87 16.93
CA GLU A 112 11.40 22.21 16.35
C GLU A 112 10.80 23.25 17.29
N LEU A 113 9.64 22.98 17.90
CA LEU A 113 9.03 23.86 18.90
C LEU A 113 9.93 24.05 20.13
N ALA A 114 10.57 22.97 20.61
CA ALA A 114 11.50 23.03 21.73
C ALA A 114 12.76 23.86 21.40
N ARG A 115 13.26 23.79 20.16
CA ARG A 115 14.38 24.62 19.69
C ARG A 115 14.00 26.08 19.57
N LEU A 116 12.81 26.39 19.04
CA LEU A 116 12.31 27.76 18.93
C LEU A 116 12.15 28.40 20.31
N ASP A 117 11.59 27.68 21.28
CA ASP A 117 11.48 28.13 22.68
C ASP A 117 12.84 28.46 23.28
N SER A 118 13.83 27.57 23.09
CA SER A 118 15.21 27.80 23.54
C SER A 118 15.92 28.97 22.83
N GLN A 119 15.52 29.28 21.60
CA GLN A 119 16.09 30.36 20.80
C GLN A 119 15.45 31.71 21.15
N LEU A 120 14.16 31.72 21.52
CA LEU A 120 13.47 32.89 22.06
C LEU A 120 13.96 33.23 23.48
N ASP A 121 14.24 32.23 24.30
CA ASP A 121 14.86 32.40 25.62
C ASP A 121 16.32 32.86 25.54
N GLY A 122 17.04 32.47 24.48
CA GLY A 122 18.44 32.85 24.23
C GLY A 122 18.65 34.24 23.60
N ASP A 123 17.64 34.77 22.89
CA ASP A 123 17.69 36.09 22.22
C ASP A 123 17.17 37.24 23.09
N GLY A 124 16.67 36.95 24.30
CA GLY A 124 16.30 37.95 25.31
C GLY A 124 17.47 38.77 25.88
N GLY A 125 18.67 38.69 25.30
CA GLY A 125 19.90 39.33 25.77
C GLY A 125 20.49 40.41 24.85
N THR A 126 19.90 40.73 23.69
CA THR A 126 20.42 41.84 22.86
C THR A 126 19.73 43.15 23.23
N GLN A 127 20.35 43.80 24.21
CA GLN A 127 20.13 45.12 24.77
C GLN A 127 19.75 46.20 23.72
N PRO A 128 18.53 46.76 23.73
CA PRO A 128 18.14 47.89 22.90
C PRO A 128 18.53 49.25 23.53
N ASP A 129 19.79 49.39 23.97
CA ASP A 129 20.25 50.59 24.71
C ASP A 129 21.36 51.38 24.00
N GLU A 130 21.84 50.96 22.82
CA GLU A 130 23.01 51.58 22.15
C GLU A 130 22.69 52.29 20.81
N VAL A 131 21.55 52.98 20.70
CA VAL A 131 21.31 53.97 19.62
C VAL A 131 20.56 55.18 20.15
N LEU A 132 21.02 55.81 21.23
CA LEU A 132 20.69 57.22 21.55
C LEU A 132 21.68 57.75 22.61
N VAL A 133 22.92 58.07 22.21
CA VAL A 133 23.70 59.19 22.77
C VAL A 133 24.56 59.78 21.67
#